data_AF-A0A5M3Y1L0-F1
#
_entry.id   AF-A0A5M3Y1L0-F1
#
_cell.length_a   1.000
_cell.length_b   1.000
_cell.length_c   1.000
_cell.angle_alpha   90.00
_cell.angle_beta   90.00
_cell.angle_gamma   90.00
#
_symmetry.space_group_name_H-M   'P 1'
#
loop_
_entity.id
_entity.type
_entity.pdbx_description
1 polymer ?
#
loop_
_entity_poly.entity_id
_entity_poly.type
_entity_poly.pdbx_seq_one_letter_code
_entity_poly.pdbx_strand_id
1 'polypeptide(L)'
;MARDEVLPYRAFTLFRIQIQLQSDKQTSVKPHYTALCSTALAVSAPVGIPPWSNVRESVWDLRCDSSPNINVYKGGCVVNRAIPTFKLNPNSTVVGRTANHVQKALTTPQLTDPVLPGKQQPNSIPGGEASNKPLHRIVSKTKIDANRDRAIATCLAIRAYAKPESCDEYPMASTREGANYDQVHFSVEILPLDDNCKAGNMLGWFYQRNRIVPDHTTDLGLAVSGSPFWVGVGTGGSLPSTPTTPSSAGA
;
A
#
# COMPACT_ATOMS: atom_id res chain seq x y z
N MET A 1 62.51 -21.72 -6.35
CA MET A 1 62.64 -20.50 -5.51
C MET A 1 62.90 -19.36 -6.47
N ALA A 2 62.07 -18.35 -6.67
CA ALA A 2 61.15 -17.64 -5.76
C ALA A 2 59.68 -17.70 -6.20
N ARG A 3 58.79 -17.50 -5.22
CA ARG A 3 57.35 -17.30 -5.40
C ARG A 3 57.13 -15.79 -5.55
N ASP A 4 56.58 -15.36 -6.68
CA ASP A 4 56.04 -14.00 -6.78
C ASP A 4 54.55 -14.02 -6.44
N GLU A 5 54.21 -13.15 -5.49
CA GLU A 5 52.96 -13.07 -4.78
C GLU A 5 51.82 -12.57 -5.67
N VAL A 6 50.70 -13.31 -5.67
CA VAL A 6 49.42 -12.79 -6.15
C VAL A 6 48.91 -11.79 -5.13
N LEU A 7 49.07 -10.48 -5.42
CA LEU A 7 48.43 -9.44 -4.62
C LEU A 7 46.91 -9.48 -4.83
N PRO A 8 46.10 -9.65 -3.77
CA PRO A 8 44.65 -9.59 -3.89
C PRO A 8 44.24 -8.12 -3.91
N TYR A 9 43.96 -7.56 -5.08
CA TYR A 9 43.32 -6.24 -5.17
C TYR A 9 41.89 -6.33 -4.62
N ARG A 10 41.72 -6.04 -3.33
CA ARG A 10 40.42 -5.68 -2.75
C ARG A 10 40.12 -4.25 -3.17
N ALA A 11 39.40 -4.08 -4.27
CA ALA A 11 38.79 -2.80 -4.59
C ALA A 11 37.74 -2.48 -3.51
N PHE A 12 38.04 -1.51 -2.64
CA PHE A 12 37.05 -0.95 -1.75
C PHE A 12 36.25 0.10 -2.52
N THR A 13 35.02 -0.25 -2.91
CA THR A 13 34.08 0.71 -3.48
C THR A 13 33.50 1.56 -2.35
N LEU A 14 33.95 2.81 -2.25
CA LEU A 14 33.32 3.81 -1.39
C LEU A 14 32.07 4.34 -2.09
N PHE A 15 30.89 3.86 -1.67
CA PHE A 15 29.62 4.44 -2.07
C PHE A 15 29.36 5.70 -1.24
N ARG A 16 29.42 6.88 -1.87
CA ARG A 16 28.99 8.13 -1.23
C ARG A 16 27.56 8.42 -1.63
N ILE A 17 26.60 8.07 -0.78
CA ILE A 17 25.21 8.50 -0.96
C ILE A 17 25.12 9.95 -0.49
N GLN A 18 24.96 10.90 -1.42
CA GLN A 18 24.56 12.26 -1.07
C GLN A 18 23.03 12.36 -1.09
N ILE A 19 22.44 12.47 0.10
CA ILE A 19 21.01 12.77 0.25
C ILE A 19 20.90 14.29 0.37
N GLN A 20 20.43 14.96 -0.69
CA GLN A 20 19.98 16.34 -0.56
C GLN A 20 18.53 16.34 -0.10
N LEU A 21 18.32 16.66 1.18
CA LEU A 21 16.99 16.93 1.73
C LEU A 21 16.59 18.34 1.31
N GLN A 22 15.78 18.49 0.25
CA GLN A 22 15.02 19.72 0.07
C GLN A 22 13.80 19.64 0.98
N SER A 23 13.93 20.22 2.18
CA SER A 23 12.76 20.62 2.96
C SER A 23 12.16 21.83 2.27
N ASP A 24 10.88 21.80 1.92
CA ASP A 24 10.14 23.05 1.70
C ASP A 24 10.16 23.81 3.02
N LYS A 25 11.11 24.74 3.16
CA LYS A 25 11.17 25.71 4.24
C LYS A 25 10.18 26.85 3.96
N GLN A 26 8.94 26.54 3.61
CA GLN A 26 7.88 27.53 3.62
C GLN A 26 6.81 27.15 4.64
N THR A 27 6.93 27.84 5.77
CA THR A 27 5.94 28.08 6.82
C THR A 27 5.89 27.10 8.00
N SER A 28 5.85 27.70 9.18
CA SER A 28 6.04 27.12 10.50
C SER A 28 4.71 26.66 11.11
N VAL A 29 3.95 25.81 10.40
CA VAL A 29 2.73 25.16 10.94
C VAL A 29 2.66 23.71 10.42
N LYS A 30 2.40 22.74 11.30
CA LYS A 30 2.42 21.26 11.08
C LYS A 30 1.22 20.76 10.22
N PRO A 31 1.20 19.50 9.66
CA PRO A 31 1.90 18.28 10.10
C PRO A 31 2.57 17.36 9.06
N HIS A 32 2.64 17.71 7.78
CA HIS A 32 3.16 16.80 6.73
C HIS A 32 4.46 17.35 6.12
N TYR A 33 5.62 16.96 6.66
CA TYR A 33 6.88 17.17 5.96
C TYR A 33 7.00 16.13 4.86
N THR A 34 6.48 16.40 3.66
CA THR A 34 6.79 15.58 2.49
C THR A 34 8.08 16.13 1.88
N ALA A 35 9.13 15.33 1.85
CA ALA A 35 10.35 15.66 1.11
C ALA A 35 10.51 14.64 -0.02
N LEU A 36 10.78 15.13 -1.22
CA LEU A 36 11.25 14.30 -2.31
C LEU A 36 12.77 14.35 -2.29
N CYS A 37 13.41 13.17 -2.23
CA CYS A 37 14.85 13.05 -2.24
C CYS A 37 15.24 12.21 -3.44
N SER A 38 16.07 12.78 -4.32
CA SER A 38 16.69 12.04 -5.40
C SER A 38 18.06 11.54 -4.93
N THR A 39 18.29 10.24 -4.97
CA THR A 39 19.63 9.69 -4.72
C THR A 39 20.34 9.49 -6.05
N ALA A 40 21.49 10.14 -6.26
CA ALA A 40 22.42 9.77 -7.34
C ALA A 40 23.45 8.78 -6.78
N LEU A 41 23.50 7.56 -7.34
CA LEU A 41 24.63 6.66 -7.11
C LEU A 41 25.75 7.02 -8.09
N ALA A 42 26.82 7.61 -7.58
CA ALA A 42 28.06 7.78 -8.34
C ALA A 42 29.00 6.59 -8.04
N VAL A 43 29.40 5.87 -9.09
CA VAL A 43 30.46 4.86 -9.01
C VAL A 43 31.75 5.49 -9.52
N SER A 44 32.69 5.77 -8.63
CA SER A 44 34.05 6.17 -9.02
C SER A 44 34.96 4.95 -9.10
N ALA A 45 35.52 4.68 -10.27
CA ALA A 45 36.60 3.70 -10.42
C ALA A 45 37.97 4.35 -10.06
N PRO A 46 38.96 3.57 -9.59
CA PRO A 46 40.34 4.04 -9.50
C PRO A 46 40.83 4.53 -10.87
N VAL A 47 41.66 5.57 -10.86
CA VAL A 47 42.23 6.19 -12.07
C VAL A 47 42.89 5.12 -12.95
N GLY A 48 42.50 5.03 -14.22
CA GLY A 48 43.15 4.17 -15.23
C GLY A 48 42.33 2.98 -15.74
N ILE A 49 41.12 2.73 -15.24
CA ILE A 49 40.18 1.77 -15.85
C ILE A 49 39.18 2.57 -16.70
N PRO A 50 38.93 2.21 -17.97
CA PRO A 50 37.96 2.94 -18.79
C PRO A 50 36.61 3.00 -18.05
N PRO A 51 35.96 4.18 -18.01
CA PRO A 51 34.72 4.33 -17.29
C PRO A 51 33.74 3.31 -17.86
N TRP A 52 33.09 2.54 -16.97
CA TRP A 52 31.92 1.77 -17.34
C TRP A 52 30.92 2.77 -17.92
N SER A 53 30.85 2.90 -19.24
CA SER A 53 30.06 3.90 -19.97
C SER A 53 28.55 3.68 -19.86
N ASN A 54 28.11 2.85 -18.92
CA ASN A 54 26.72 2.40 -18.78
C ASN A 54 26.26 2.28 -17.33
N VAL A 55 26.85 3.00 -16.35
CA VAL A 55 26.17 3.15 -15.06
C VAL A 55 25.00 4.10 -15.28
N ARG A 56 23.83 3.55 -15.64
CA ARG A 56 22.60 4.34 -15.62
C ARG A 56 22.44 4.87 -14.21
N GLU A 57 22.47 6.19 -14.06
CA GLU A 57 22.03 6.89 -12.85
C GLU A 57 20.63 6.37 -12.51
N SER A 58 20.56 5.46 -11.55
CA SER A 58 19.29 4.99 -11.01
C SER A 58 18.89 6.04 -9.99
N VAL A 59 18.27 7.11 -10.47
CA VAL A 59 17.69 8.14 -9.62
C VAL A 59 16.43 7.55 -9.00
N TRP A 60 16.55 7.15 -7.73
CA TRP A 60 15.39 6.76 -6.93
C TRP A 60 14.76 8.03 -6.37
N ASP A 61 13.53 8.33 -6.79
CA ASP A 61 12.71 9.33 -6.12
C ASP A 61 12.24 8.71 -4.81
N LEU A 62 12.75 9.19 -3.69
CA LEU A 62 12.29 8.82 -2.36
C LEU A 62 11.28 9.85 -1.88
N ARG A 63 10.13 9.40 -1.38
CA ARG A 63 9.21 10.24 -0.62
C ARG A 63 9.45 9.99 0.86
N CYS A 64 9.98 10.99 1.55
CA CYS A 64 10.06 11.02 3.01
C CYS A 64 8.85 11.76 3.57
N ASP A 65 8.20 11.21 4.59
CA ASP A 65 7.05 11.85 5.23
C ASP A 65 7.02 11.69 6.75
N SER A 66 6.41 12.66 7.43
CA SER A 66 6.12 12.63 8.87
C SER A 66 4.64 12.40 9.17
N SER A 67 3.91 11.74 8.26
CA SER A 67 2.45 11.71 8.31
C SER A 67 1.93 11.25 9.68
N PRO A 68 1.04 12.02 10.33
CA PRO A 68 0.45 11.65 11.63
C PRO A 68 -0.46 10.41 11.51
N ASN A 69 -0.83 10.02 10.30
CA ASN A 69 -1.60 8.81 9.99
C ASN A 69 -0.74 7.54 9.93
N ILE A 70 0.57 7.67 10.15
CA ILE A 70 1.55 6.60 10.35
C ILE A 70 2.06 6.70 11.80
N ASN A 71 1.52 5.84 12.65
CA ASN A 71 1.58 5.95 14.10
C ASN A 71 2.62 4.99 14.69
N VAL A 72 2.87 3.87 14.01
CA VAL A 72 3.79 2.81 14.45
C VAL A 72 5.20 3.11 13.93
N TYR A 73 5.34 3.23 12.61
CA TYR A 73 6.63 3.50 11.96
C TYR A 73 6.73 5.01 11.72
N LYS A 74 6.85 5.82 12.78
CA LYS A 74 6.87 7.29 12.65
C LYS A 74 8.15 7.77 11.95
N GLY A 75 7.99 8.66 10.96
CA GLY A 75 9.09 9.16 10.13
C GLY A 75 9.71 8.08 9.23
N GLY A 76 10.15 8.47 8.04
CA GLY A 76 10.83 7.56 7.11
C GLY A 76 10.56 7.89 5.66
N CYS A 77 11.20 7.14 4.77
CA CYS A 77 11.15 7.33 3.33
C CYS A 77 10.70 6.05 2.62
N VAL A 78 9.93 6.20 1.54
CA VAL A 78 9.58 5.13 0.60
C VAL A 78 10.08 5.47 -0.79
N VAL A 79 10.30 4.47 -1.63
CA VAL A 79 10.50 4.68 -3.06
C VAL A 79 9.19 5.18 -3.65
N ASN A 80 9.16 6.44 -4.09
CA ASN A 80 7.95 7.14 -4.51
C ASN A 80 7.27 6.48 -5.73
N ARG A 81 8.05 5.85 -6.60
CA ARG A 81 7.55 5.17 -7.81
C ARG A 81 7.09 3.74 -7.57
N ALA A 82 7.40 3.15 -6.41
CA ALA A 82 6.98 1.79 -6.10
C ALA A 82 5.55 1.81 -5.52
N ILE A 83 4.61 1.16 -6.21
CA ILE A 83 3.24 1.00 -5.72
C ILE A 83 3.16 -0.32 -4.94
N PRO A 84 3.02 -0.29 -3.61
CA PRO A 84 2.98 -1.50 -2.80
C PRO A 84 1.67 -2.28 -3.02
N THR A 85 1.73 -3.61 -2.87
CA THR A 85 0.57 -4.50 -3.05
C THR A 85 0.13 -5.10 -1.71
N PHE A 86 -1.11 -4.85 -1.30
CA PHE A 86 -1.76 -5.55 -0.19
C PHE A 86 -2.14 -6.96 -0.63
N LYS A 87 -1.46 -7.97 -0.08
CA LYS A 87 -1.63 -9.37 -0.50
C LYS A 87 -2.57 -10.11 0.44
N LEU A 88 -3.54 -10.80 -0.15
CA LEU A 88 -4.45 -11.73 0.51
C LEU A 88 -4.26 -13.14 -0.04
N ASN A 89 -4.52 -14.15 0.80
CA ASN A 89 -4.40 -15.56 0.42
C ASN A 89 -5.77 -16.25 0.58
N PRO A 90 -6.38 -16.78 -0.50
CA PRO A 90 -7.70 -17.42 -0.45
C PRO A 90 -7.68 -18.74 0.34
N ASN A 91 -6.51 -19.35 0.53
CA ASN A 91 -6.31 -20.54 1.34
C ASN A 91 -6.02 -20.22 2.82
N SER A 92 -6.07 -18.93 3.21
CA SER A 92 -5.89 -18.54 4.60
C SER A 92 -7.03 -19.09 5.45
N THR A 93 -6.69 -19.73 6.57
CA THR A 93 -7.66 -20.13 7.60
C THR A 93 -8.17 -18.93 8.42
N VAL A 94 -7.63 -17.74 8.18
CA VAL A 94 -7.82 -16.53 9.00
C VAL A 94 -8.62 -15.45 8.24
N VAL A 95 -8.37 -15.30 6.93
CA VAL A 95 -8.96 -14.26 6.06
C VAL A 95 -9.37 -14.81 4.69
N GLY A 96 -9.61 -16.12 4.61
CA GLY A 96 -9.85 -16.82 3.35
C GLY A 96 -11.15 -16.35 2.69
N ARG A 97 -12.19 -16.03 3.46
CA ARG A 97 -13.48 -15.59 2.90
C ARG A 97 -13.35 -14.21 2.27
N THR A 98 -12.76 -13.23 2.97
CA THR A 98 -12.47 -11.91 2.40
C THR A 98 -11.53 -12.01 1.20
N ALA A 99 -10.50 -12.85 1.25
CA ALA A 99 -9.59 -13.05 0.12
C ALA A 99 -10.31 -13.58 -1.14
N ASN A 100 -11.25 -14.52 -0.97
CA ASN A 100 -12.06 -15.02 -2.08
C ASN A 100 -13.03 -13.96 -2.61
N HIS A 101 -13.66 -13.15 -1.75
CA HIS A 101 -14.50 -12.03 -2.17
C HIS A 101 -13.70 -11.03 -3.02
N VAL A 102 -12.54 -10.59 -2.52
CA VAL A 102 -11.63 -9.70 -3.25
C VAL A 102 -11.18 -10.32 -4.58
N GLN A 103 -10.89 -11.62 -4.60
CA GLN A 103 -10.53 -12.30 -5.84
C GLN A 103 -11.63 -12.20 -6.89
N LYS A 104 -12.89 -12.52 -6.52
CA LYS A 104 -14.04 -12.41 -7.42
C LYS A 104 -14.22 -10.96 -7.90
N ALA A 105 -14.10 -9.98 -7.01
CA ALA A 105 -14.24 -8.57 -7.37
C ALA A 105 -13.18 -8.14 -8.41
N LEU A 106 -11.96 -8.66 -8.30
CA LEU A 106 -10.87 -8.35 -9.23
C LEU A 106 -10.99 -9.09 -10.57
N THR A 107 -11.40 -10.36 -10.57
CA THR A 107 -11.29 -11.24 -11.75
C THR A 107 -12.61 -11.51 -12.45
N THR A 108 -13.71 -11.53 -11.70
CA THR A 108 -15.06 -11.84 -12.19
C THR A 108 -16.11 -10.88 -11.63
N PRO A 109 -15.95 -9.55 -11.82
CA PRO A 109 -16.84 -8.55 -11.24
C PRO A 109 -18.31 -8.71 -11.65
N GLN A 110 -18.58 -9.31 -12.81
CA GLN A 110 -19.94 -9.67 -13.27
C GLN A 110 -20.64 -10.73 -12.40
N LEU A 111 -19.90 -11.47 -11.58
CA LEU A 111 -20.41 -12.50 -10.66
C LEU A 111 -20.48 -12.01 -9.21
N THR A 112 -20.33 -10.71 -9.00
CA THR A 112 -20.36 -10.12 -7.65
C THR A 112 -21.56 -9.19 -7.49
N ASP A 113 -22.05 -9.08 -6.27
CA ASP A 113 -23.11 -8.13 -5.94
C ASP A 113 -22.55 -6.73 -5.69
N PRO A 114 -23.27 -5.65 -6.02
CA PRO A 114 -24.52 -5.67 -6.78
C PRO A 114 -24.25 -5.91 -8.27
N VAL A 115 -25.26 -6.43 -8.97
CA VAL A 115 -25.24 -6.56 -10.43
C VAL A 115 -25.67 -5.23 -11.06
N LEU A 116 -24.70 -4.37 -11.40
CA LEU A 116 -24.94 -3.03 -11.95
C LEU A 116 -24.38 -2.86 -13.36
N PRO A 117 -25.08 -2.17 -14.29
CA PRO A 117 -24.53 -1.81 -15.59
C PRO A 117 -23.17 -1.09 -15.47
N GLY A 118 -22.20 -1.48 -16.28
CA GLY A 118 -20.84 -0.91 -16.28
C GLY A 118 -19.83 -1.70 -15.44
N LYS A 119 -20.30 -2.48 -14.46
CA LYS A 119 -19.46 -3.34 -13.62
C LYS A 119 -19.07 -4.67 -14.28
N GLN A 120 -19.78 -5.11 -15.31
CA GLN A 120 -19.64 -6.48 -15.85
C GLN A 120 -18.32 -6.74 -16.61
N GLN A 121 -17.56 -5.70 -16.94
CA GLN A 121 -16.31 -5.87 -17.68
C GLN A 121 -15.21 -6.41 -16.77
N PRO A 122 -14.31 -7.29 -17.26
CA PRO A 122 -13.12 -7.69 -16.51
C PRO A 122 -12.31 -6.46 -16.07
N ASN A 123 -11.77 -6.50 -14.85
CA ASN A 123 -10.98 -5.41 -14.26
C ASN A 123 -11.72 -4.05 -14.16
N SER A 124 -13.06 -4.05 -14.20
CA SER A 124 -13.87 -2.83 -14.06
C SER A 124 -13.76 -2.21 -12.67
N ILE A 125 -13.68 -3.05 -11.62
CA ILE A 125 -13.48 -2.66 -10.24
C ILE A 125 -11.99 -2.33 -10.00
N PRO A 126 -11.65 -1.16 -9.44
CA PRO A 126 -10.27 -0.75 -9.27
C PRO A 126 -9.52 -1.55 -8.20
N GLY A 127 -8.20 -1.38 -8.18
CA GLY A 127 -7.31 -1.82 -7.12
C GLY A 127 -6.50 -3.06 -7.43
N GLY A 128 -6.90 -3.88 -8.41
CA GLY A 128 -6.01 -4.89 -8.99
C GLY A 128 -5.06 -4.27 -10.01
N GLU A 129 -3.82 -4.74 -10.10
CA GLU A 129 -2.84 -4.24 -11.08
C GLU A 129 -3.38 -4.27 -12.51
N ALA A 130 -4.14 -5.30 -12.88
CA ALA A 130 -4.76 -5.44 -14.20
C ALA A 130 -5.80 -4.36 -14.54
N SER A 131 -6.37 -3.68 -13.53
CA SER A 131 -7.29 -2.54 -13.75
C SER A 131 -6.56 -1.25 -14.12
N ASN A 132 -5.25 -1.17 -13.87
CA ASN A 132 -4.44 0.06 -13.96
C ASN A 132 -5.02 1.25 -13.16
N LYS A 133 -5.86 0.98 -12.16
CA LYS A 133 -6.50 1.98 -11.28
C LYS A 133 -6.18 1.63 -9.82
N PRO A 134 -5.10 2.15 -9.22
CA PRO A 134 -4.73 1.79 -7.86
C PRO A 134 -5.68 2.41 -6.84
N LEU A 135 -5.72 1.85 -5.63
CA LEU A 135 -6.51 2.37 -4.53
C LEU A 135 -5.75 3.43 -3.75
N HIS A 136 -6.50 4.35 -3.13
CA HIS A 136 -5.94 5.43 -2.32
C HIS A 136 -6.59 5.46 -0.95
N ARG A 137 -5.76 5.44 0.10
CA ARG A 137 -6.26 5.46 1.48
C ARG A 137 -6.95 6.80 1.77
N ILE A 138 -8.08 6.74 2.50
CA ILE A 138 -8.72 7.89 3.12
C ILE A 138 -8.79 7.71 4.64
N VAL A 139 -8.85 8.82 5.37
CA VAL A 139 -9.03 8.85 6.83
C VAL A 139 -10.21 9.70 7.28
N SER A 140 -10.88 10.39 6.35
CA SER A 140 -12.10 11.15 6.64
C SER A 140 -13.21 10.20 7.08
N LYS A 141 -13.61 10.32 8.35
CA LYS A 141 -14.69 9.49 8.92
C LYS A 141 -15.97 9.61 8.09
N THR A 142 -16.35 10.81 7.67
CA THR A 142 -17.54 11.04 6.83
C THR A 142 -17.48 10.27 5.52
N LYS A 143 -16.34 10.28 4.80
CA LYS A 143 -16.20 9.53 3.54
C LYS A 143 -16.20 8.02 3.77
N ILE A 144 -15.53 7.57 4.83
CA ILE A 144 -15.49 6.14 5.19
C ILE A 144 -16.90 5.64 5.55
N ASP A 145 -17.63 6.40 6.37
CA ASP A 145 -18.98 6.03 6.78
C ASP A 145 -19.91 6.01 5.56
N ALA A 146 -19.82 7.00 4.65
CA ALA A 146 -20.60 6.98 3.40
C ALA A 146 -20.31 5.74 2.52
N ASN A 147 -19.05 5.32 2.42
CA ASN A 147 -18.70 4.07 1.75
C ASN A 147 -19.33 2.85 2.44
N ARG A 148 -19.25 2.78 3.78
CA ARG A 148 -19.85 1.67 4.54
C ARG A 148 -21.37 1.64 4.42
N ASP A 149 -22.02 2.79 4.53
CA ASP A 149 -23.48 2.88 4.46
C ASP A 149 -23.99 2.39 3.11
N ARG A 150 -23.30 2.76 2.01
CA ARG A 150 -23.61 2.24 0.67
C ARG A 150 -23.41 0.73 0.58
N ALA A 151 -22.30 0.19 1.10
CA ALA A 151 -22.06 -1.25 1.11
C ALA A 151 -23.10 -2.01 1.95
N ILE A 152 -23.38 -1.55 3.17
CA ILE A 152 -24.37 -2.14 4.09
C ILE A 152 -25.76 -2.12 3.47
N ALA A 153 -26.20 -1.00 2.88
CA ALA A 153 -27.47 -0.92 2.19
C ALA A 153 -27.57 -1.94 1.05
N THR A 154 -26.46 -2.15 0.32
CA THR A 154 -26.38 -3.14 -0.76
C THR A 154 -26.47 -4.57 -0.21
N CYS A 155 -25.73 -4.90 0.86
CA CYS A 155 -25.83 -6.20 1.52
C CYS A 155 -27.26 -6.48 2.05
N LEU A 156 -27.90 -5.49 2.66
CA LEU A 156 -29.27 -5.63 3.18
C LEU A 156 -30.30 -5.83 2.06
N ALA A 157 -30.05 -5.29 0.86
CA ALA A 157 -30.87 -5.55 -0.32
C ALA A 157 -30.72 -6.98 -0.85
N ILE A 158 -29.58 -7.64 -0.62
CA ILE A 158 -29.37 -9.06 -0.93
C ILE A 158 -30.12 -9.93 0.08
N ARG A 159 -29.84 -9.73 1.38
CA ARG A 159 -30.56 -10.36 2.48
C ARG A 159 -30.30 -9.67 3.80
N ALA A 160 -31.19 -9.90 4.76
CA ALA A 160 -30.90 -9.61 6.15
C ALA A 160 -29.69 -10.43 6.64
N TYR A 161 -28.86 -9.80 7.47
CA TYR A 161 -27.75 -10.44 8.16
C TYR A 161 -27.58 -9.80 9.54
N ALA A 162 -26.98 -10.55 10.46
CA ALA A 162 -26.66 -10.11 11.80
C ALA A 162 -25.40 -10.83 12.27
N LYS A 163 -24.87 -10.46 13.44
CA LYS A 163 -23.75 -11.20 14.03
C LYS A 163 -24.10 -12.70 14.14
N PRO A 164 -23.17 -13.60 13.80
CA PRO A 164 -21.73 -13.37 13.60
C PRO A 164 -21.31 -13.05 12.15
N GLU A 165 -22.19 -12.51 11.31
CA GLU A 165 -21.87 -12.07 9.95
C GLU A 165 -21.60 -10.56 9.88
N SER A 166 -20.90 -10.14 8.83
CA SER A 166 -20.77 -8.74 8.43
C SER A 166 -20.81 -8.60 6.91
N CYS A 167 -21.13 -7.39 6.45
CA CYS A 167 -20.95 -7.02 5.05
C CYS A 167 -19.48 -6.69 4.83
N ASP A 168 -18.82 -7.39 3.91
CA ASP A 168 -17.51 -7.03 3.39
C ASP A 168 -17.67 -6.22 2.11
N GLU A 169 -16.78 -5.26 1.88
CA GLU A 169 -16.82 -4.36 0.74
C GLU A 169 -15.48 -4.25 0.03
N TYR A 170 -15.53 -4.27 -1.30
CA TYR A 170 -14.36 -4.04 -2.16
C TYR A 170 -14.70 -3.07 -3.30
N PRO A 171 -13.97 -1.96 -3.51
CA PRO A 171 -12.84 -1.50 -2.69
C PRO A 171 -13.25 -1.16 -1.25
N MET A 172 -12.31 -1.33 -0.33
CA MET A 172 -12.55 -1.21 1.12
C MET A 172 -13.04 0.19 1.49
N ALA A 173 -13.89 0.34 2.52
CA ALA A 173 -14.43 1.64 2.90
C ALA A 173 -13.37 2.70 3.26
N SER A 174 -12.17 2.28 3.68
CA SER A 174 -11.02 3.16 3.93
C SER A 174 -10.26 3.58 2.67
N THR A 175 -10.86 3.41 1.48
CA THR A 175 -10.30 3.88 0.21
C THR A 175 -11.20 4.91 -0.46
N ARG A 176 -10.60 5.81 -1.24
CA ARG A 176 -11.34 6.81 -2.02
C ARG A 176 -12.28 6.15 -3.02
N GLU A 177 -11.83 5.06 -3.63
CA GLU A 177 -12.55 4.28 -4.63
C GLU A 177 -13.61 3.32 -4.02
N GLY A 178 -13.92 3.46 -2.73
CA GLY A 178 -14.93 2.65 -2.05
C GLY A 178 -16.34 2.80 -2.62
N ALA A 179 -17.29 2.05 -2.05
CA ALA A 179 -18.64 1.87 -2.62
C ALA A 179 -19.42 3.15 -2.94
N ASN A 180 -19.13 4.28 -2.28
CA ASN A 180 -19.82 5.55 -2.52
C ASN A 180 -19.10 6.48 -3.53
N TYR A 181 -18.00 6.03 -4.16
CA TYR A 181 -17.22 6.85 -5.09
C TYR A 181 -17.98 7.15 -6.39
N ASP A 182 -18.24 6.12 -7.18
CA ASP A 182 -19.06 6.19 -8.40
C ASP A 182 -20.33 5.35 -8.32
N GLN A 183 -20.52 4.66 -7.19
CA GLN A 183 -21.67 3.82 -6.88
C GLN A 183 -21.94 2.68 -7.87
N VAL A 184 -20.98 2.35 -8.74
CA VAL A 184 -21.05 1.31 -9.78
C VAL A 184 -19.96 0.27 -9.61
N HIS A 185 -18.71 0.69 -9.42
CA HIS A 185 -17.54 -0.20 -9.47
C HIS A 185 -17.13 -0.66 -8.07
N PHE A 186 -18.04 -1.38 -7.40
CA PHE A 186 -17.78 -2.01 -6.11
C PHE A 186 -18.47 -3.35 -6.00
N SER A 187 -18.00 -4.16 -5.06
CA SER A 187 -18.47 -5.49 -4.73
C SER A 187 -18.78 -5.56 -3.23
N VAL A 188 -19.83 -6.32 -2.89
CA VAL A 188 -20.12 -6.67 -1.50
C VAL A 188 -20.33 -8.18 -1.37
N GLU A 189 -19.96 -8.73 -0.21
CA GLU A 189 -20.26 -10.13 0.14
C GLU A 189 -20.53 -10.21 1.65
N ILE A 190 -21.61 -10.88 2.04
CA ILE A 190 -21.89 -11.14 3.46
C ILE A 190 -21.06 -12.35 3.89
N LEU A 191 -20.19 -12.17 4.87
CA LEU A 191 -19.24 -13.20 5.32
C LEU A 191 -19.03 -13.15 6.84
N PRO A 192 -18.34 -14.14 7.45
CA PRO A 192 -18.12 -14.16 8.90
C PRO A 192 -17.38 -12.91 9.41
N LEU A 193 -17.90 -12.28 10.46
CA LEU A 193 -17.37 -11.05 11.07
C LEU A 193 -15.90 -11.17 11.44
N ASP A 194 -15.49 -12.32 11.99
CA ASP A 194 -14.11 -12.55 12.43
C ASP A 194 -13.11 -12.54 11.26
N ASP A 195 -13.45 -13.16 10.12
CA ASP A 195 -12.64 -13.17 8.89
C ASP A 195 -12.47 -11.74 8.36
N ASN A 196 -13.59 -11.01 8.26
CA ASN A 196 -13.61 -9.60 7.82
C ASN A 196 -12.76 -8.70 8.73
N CYS A 197 -12.96 -8.77 10.05
CA CYS A 197 -12.26 -7.95 11.03
C CYS A 197 -10.75 -8.19 10.98
N LYS A 198 -10.32 -9.45 10.80
CA LYS A 198 -8.90 -9.81 10.69
C LYS A 198 -8.29 -9.27 9.39
N ALA A 199 -9.02 -9.34 8.27
CA ALA A 199 -8.59 -8.71 7.02
C ALA A 199 -8.45 -7.19 7.15
N GLY A 200 -9.42 -6.53 7.81
CA GLY A 200 -9.35 -5.11 8.13
C GLY A 200 -8.16 -4.73 9.03
N ASN A 201 -7.85 -5.56 10.03
CA ASN A 201 -6.66 -5.38 10.88
C ASN A 201 -5.37 -5.50 10.06
N MET A 202 -5.27 -6.50 9.19
CA MET A 202 -4.15 -6.69 8.28
C MET A 202 -3.97 -5.51 7.33
N LEU A 203 -5.06 -4.97 6.79
CA LEU A 203 -5.04 -3.75 5.97
C LEU A 203 -4.52 -2.53 6.76
N GLY A 204 -4.96 -2.38 8.01
CA GLY A 204 -4.44 -1.35 8.92
C GLY A 204 -2.92 -1.44 9.07
N TRP A 205 -2.38 -2.64 9.31
CA TRP A 205 -0.93 -2.87 9.39
C TRP A 205 -0.23 -2.64 8.06
N PHE A 206 -0.84 -3.03 6.94
CA PHE A 206 -0.31 -2.76 5.61
C PHE A 206 -0.10 -1.26 5.38
N TYR A 207 -1.08 -0.44 5.76
CA TYR A 207 -0.96 1.02 5.69
C TYR A 207 0.23 1.56 6.50
N GLN A 208 0.43 1.03 7.70
CA GLN A 208 1.55 1.45 8.56
C GLN A 208 2.90 1.04 7.98
N ARG A 209 3.06 -0.23 7.60
CA ARG A 209 4.34 -0.81 7.13
C ARG A 209 4.81 -0.22 5.82
N ASN A 210 3.88 0.02 4.89
CA ASN A 210 4.20 0.55 3.57
C ASN A 210 4.05 2.08 3.49
N ARG A 211 3.87 2.75 4.63
CA ARG A 211 3.66 4.20 4.73
C ARG A 211 2.61 4.70 3.72
N ILE A 212 1.45 4.07 3.68
CA ILE A 212 0.34 4.52 2.82
C ILE A 212 -0.25 5.79 3.43
N VAL A 213 0.19 6.93 2.91
CA VAL A 213 -0.29 8.25 3.31
C VAL A 213 -1.66 8.47 2.68
N PRO A 214 -2.67 8.92 3.45
CA PRO A 214 -3.98 9.17 2.89
C PRO A 214 -4.06 10.45 2.06
N ASP A 215 -5.15 10.60 1.33
CA ASP A 215 -5.54 11.89 0.76
C ASP A 215 -5.52 12.98 1.85
N HIS A 216 -4.91 14.11 1.53
CA HIS A 216 -4.82 15.26 2.43
C HIS A 216 -4.89 16.56 1.64
N THR A 217 -5.09 17.67 2.35
CA THR A 217 -5.05 19.01 1.78
C THR A 217 -3.75 19.68 2.24
N THR A 218 -3.08 20.39 1.34
CA THR A 218 -1.92 21.20 1.69
C THR A 218 -2.35 22.46 2.45
N ASP A 219 -1.39 23.16 3.04
CA ASP A 219 -1.63 24.44 3.72
C ASP A 219 -2.14 25.54 2.76
N LEU A 220 -1.93 25.35 1.45
CA LEU A 220 -2.45 26.21 0.38
C LEU A 220 -3.89 25.82 -0.05
N GLY A 221 -4.53 24.87 0.64
CA GLY A 221 -5.87 24.39 0.30
C GLY A 221 -5.91 23.44 -0.90
N LEU A 222 -4.75 22.98 -1.41
CA LEU A 222 -4.69 22.09 -2.56
C LEU A 222 -4.92 20.65 -2.13
N ALA A 223 -5.84 19.95 -2.80
CA ALA A 223 -6.04 18.53 -2.57
C ALA A 223 -4.86 17.73 -3.15
N VAL A 224 -4.25 16.89 -2.31
CA VAL A 224 -3.17 15.97 -2.68
C VAL A 224 -3.67 14.55 -2.52
N SER A 225 -3.56 13.79 -3.61
CA SER A 225 -3.86 12.35 -3.58
C SER A 225 -2.85 11.63 -2.70
N GLY A 226 -3.35 10.69 -1.90
CA GLY A 226 -2.54 9.81 -1.07
C GLY A 226 -1.65 8.88 -1.89
N SER A 227 -0.92 8.03 -1.18
CA SER A 227 -0.09 7.00 -1.81
C SER A 227 -0.97 5.95 -2.48
N PRO A 228 -0.75 5.64 -3.77
CA PRO A 228 -1.45 4.55 -4.42
C PRO A 228 -1.00 3.21 -3.82
N PHE A 229 -1.87 2.21 -3.86
CA PHE A 229 -1.52 0.82 -3.58
C PHE A 229 -2.39 -0.13 -4.40
N TRP A 230 -1.85 -1.32 -4.66
CA TRP A 230 -2.58 -2.42 -5.29
C TRP A 230 -3.12 -3.40 -4.26
N VAL A 231 -4.07 -4.22 -4.67
CA VAL A 231 -4.54 -5.40 -3.95
C VAL A 231 -4.31 -6.61 -4.84
N GLY A 232 -3.68 -7.63 -4.27
CA GLY A 232 -3.35 -8.86 -4.97
C GLY A 232 -3.83 -10.08 -4.20
N VAL A 233 -4.32 -11.09 -4.91
CA VAL A 233 -4.72 -12.37 -4.31
C VAL A 233 -3.86 -13.48 -4.89
N GLY A 234 -3.20 -14.26 -4.04
CA GLY A 234 -2.32 -15.35 -4.50
C GLY A 234 -1.85 -16.29 -3.41
N THR A 235 -1.42 -17.49 -3.80
CA THR A 235 -0.99 -18.57 -2.90
C THR A 235 0.46 -18.44 -2.42
N GLY A 236 1.26 -17.55 -3.03
CA GLY A 236 2.72 -17.47 -2.85
C GLY A 236 3.23 -16.39 -1.89
N GLY A 237 2.44 -15.93 -0.92
CA GLY A 237 2.89 -14.92 0.04
C GLY A 237 2.40 -15.20 1.44
N SER A 238 3.20 -15.91 2.23
CA SER A 238 3.10 -15.80 3.69
C SER A 238 3.31 -14.33 4.05
N LEU A 239 2.27 -13.66 4.54
CA LEU A 239 2.47 -12.38 5.20
C LEU A 239 3.34 -12.62 6.44
N PRO A 240 4.30 -11.74 6.75
CA PRO A 240 5.07 -11.86 7.97
C PRO A 240 4.09 -11.89 9.15
N SER A 241 4.25 -12.90 10.00
CA SER A 241 3.49 -13.09 11.22
C SER A 241 3.46 -11.79 12.03
N THR A 242 2.35 -11.55 12.71
CA THR A 242 2.22 -10.53 13.76
C THR A 242 3.47 -10.56 14.63
N PRO A 243 4.14 -9.43 14.90
CA PRO A 243 5.24 -9.42 15.86
C PRO A 243 4.67 -9.93 17.18
N THR A 244 5.17 -11.06 17.67
CA THR A 244 4.97 -11.46 19.04
C THR A 244 5.54 -10.34 19.90
N THR A 245 4.70 -9.77 20.76
CA THR A 245 5.13 -8.87 21.81
C THR A 245 6.32 -9.50 22.53
N PRO A 246 7.46 -8.81 22.71
CA PRO A 246 8.51 -9.36 23.54
C PRO A 246 7.91 -9.58 24.92
N SER A 247 7.85 -10.85 25.33
CA SER A 247 7.60 -11.25 26.70
C SER A 247 8.56 -10.46 27.59
N SER A 248 8.02 -9.54 28.38
CA SER A 248 8.70 -8.99 29.53
C SER A 248 8.92 -10.12 30.53
N ALA A 249 10.05 -10.82 30.41
CA ALA A 249 10.57 -11.64 31.48
C ALA A 249 11.12 -10.68 32.54
N GLY A 250 10.33 -10.47 33.59
CA GLY A 250 10.83 -10.00 34.87
C GLY A 250 11.30 -11.19 35.68
N ALA A 251 12.54 -11.12 36.15
CA ALA A 251 13.07 -11.52 37.45
C ALA A 251 14.58 -11.30 37.44
#